data_AF-A0A194Q014-F1
#
_entry.id   AF-A0A194Q014-F1
#
_cell.length_a   1.000
_cell.length_b   1.000
_cell.length_c   1.000
_cell.angle_alpha   90.00
_cell.angle_beta   90.00
_cell.angle_gamma   90.00
#
_symmetry.space_group_name_H-M   'P 1'
#
loop_
_entity.id
_entity.type
_entity.pdbx_description
1 polymer ?
#
loop_
_entity_poly.entity_id
_entity_poly.type
_entity_poly.pdbx_seq_one_letter_code
_entity_poly.pdbx_strand_id
1 'polypeptide(L)'
;MVKNAITQGLCILLPKEELTMILNKHAPINPKVDFDKIDEIELDLQRCLAKNMHNARPHPHFETLFLYAKGDYLMFAMSSVRAIYYNVSSVQCQESVSQILNTPVSLQKHGLRLLFNKLPCDKIKESCYALWKESKNPTIRTEIFKLVFKLLCNEKIELNITQTWELLEMLIDDLTFLENKSIYRLLYEVNKIPLSVKAKFLVKSYNYLKNLIKNNKQEYEGERWDLRPLVMYSKRIVSSMPYEFMTEIIDDYVKNEFFKERIKPGDKTELISSFILCSRSEEEQMKKYNEVLAPILMKSIKLCNEQIESKYYIKENIELLLINLNDDLHCIIRKEFIPPVKMFTVIQEILEQSLPLSENYILIRTWQLTTNLVTLFYKYQPQIWDDTCTKIAPEVGKICKEYLMKDTKSFSPRIYTLFMKAFANVFRLFSDDVIYEIFKSFIEKEDFLVGYLAALQGIKLLSEHAIIKDMHENISKHPSVEVKMHYYNTFRKGQIDEPLSLKSWD
;
A
#
# COMPACT_ATOMS: atom_id res chain seq x y z
N MET A 1 46.13 -30.49 -7.61
CA MET A 1 46.26 -30.19 -6.15
C MET A 1 47.58 -29.51 -5.80
N VAL A 2 48.73 -30.03 -6.24
CA VAL A 2 50.08 -29.49 -5.93
C VAL A 2 50.29 -28.04 -6.43
N LYS A 3 49.95 -27.73 -7.68
CA LYS A 3 50.13 -26.37 -8.25
C LYS A 3 49.34 -25.29 -7.50
N ASN A 4 48.13 -25.60 -7.01
CA ASN A 4 47.31 -24.67 -6.23
C ASN A 4 47.95 -24.34 -4.88
N ALA A 5 48.54 -25.33 -4.20
CA ALA A 5 49.25 -25.12 -2.93
C ALA A 5 50.52 -24.28 -3.14
N ILE A 6 51.23 -24.48 -4.25
CA ILE A 6 52.41 -23.68 -4.60
C ILE A 6 52.02 -22.23 -4.87
N THR A 7 51.03 -21.97 -5.73
CA THR A 7 50.58 -20.60 -6.01
C THR A 7 50.01 -19.90 -4.78
N GLN A 8 49.32 -20.65 -3.91
CA GLN A 8 48.86 -20.13 -2.63
C GLN A 8 50.05 -19.74 -1.74
N GLY A 9 51.07 -20.59 -1.65
CA GLY A 9 52.32 -20.30 -0.96
C GLY A 9 53.02 -19.07 -1.52
N LEU A 10 53.12 -18.94 -2.85
CA LEU A 10 53.70 -17.76 -3.51
C LEU A 10 52.95 -16.47 -3.14
N CYS A 11 51.62 -16.50 -3.17
CA CYS A 11 50.82 -15.33 -2.78
C CYS A 11 50.96 -14.98 -1.30
N ILE A 12 51.19 -15.96 -0.41
CA ILE A 12 51.32 -15.72 1.04
C ILE A 12 52.73 -15.25 1.41
N LEU A 13 53.76 -15.84 0.81
CA LEU A 13 55.14 -15.76 1.29
C LEU A 13 55.99 -14.70 0.58
N LEU A 14 55.64 -14.33 -0.66
CA LEU A 14 56.47 -13.40 -1.43
C LEU A 14 56.26 -11.94 -1.04
N PRO A 15 57.33 -11.12 -0.99
CA PRO A 15 57.24 -9.66 -0.95
C PRO A 15 56.40 -9.10 -2.09
N LYS A 16 55.78 -7.93 -1.86
CA LYS A 16 54.85 -7.29 -2.79
C LYS A 16 55.42 -7.11 -4.21
N GLU A 17 56.66 -6.63 -4.32
CA GLU A 17 57.31 -6.32 -5.59
C GLU A 17 57.58 -7.59 -6.42
N GLU A 18 58.14 -8.62 -5.77
CA GLU A 18 58.41 -9.92 -6.38
C GLU A 18 57.12 -10.62 -6.81
N LEU A 19 56.10 -10.60 -5.95
CA LEU A 19 54.79 -11.15 -6.29
C LEU A 19 54.15 -10.41 -7.46
N THR A 20 54.24 -9.09 -7.49
CA THR A 20 53.70 -8.26 -8.59
C THR A 20 54.42 -8.58 -9.90
N MET A 21 55.74 -8.79 -9.87
CA MET A 21 56.51 -9.20 -11.04
C MET A 21 56.03 -10.55 -11.59
N ILE A 22 55.80 -11.54 -10.71
CA ILE A 22 55.28 -12.86 -11.13
C ILE A 22 53.86 -12.74 -11.69
N LEU A 23 52.98 -12.00 -11.00
CA LEU A 23 51.60 -11.78 -11.44
C LEU A 23 51.55 -11.08 -12.80
N ASN A 24 52.41 -10.09 -13.04
CA ASN A 24 52.45 -9.40 -14.34
C ASN A 24 53.06 -10.28 -15.43
N LYS A 25 54.09 -11.07 -15.12
CA LYS A 25 54.74 -11.97 -16.08
C LYS A 25 53.80 -13.04 -16.63
N HIS A 26 52.97 -13.60 -15.75
CA HIS A 26 52.02 -14.67 -16.11
C HIS A 26 50.60 -14.14 -16.34
N ALA A 27 50.43 -12.82 -16.51
CA ALA A 27 49.12 -12.26 -16.78
C ALA A 27 48.56 -12.76 -18.12
N PRO A 28 47.27 -13.12 -18.20
CA PRO A 28 46.64 -13.44 -19.48
C PRO A 28 46.78 -12.29 -20.47
N ILE A 29 47.26 -12.56 -21.67
CA ILE A 29 47.39 -11.54 -22.73
C ILE A 29 46.01 -11.25 -23.33
N ASN A 30 45.34 -12.30 -23.79
CA ASN A 30 44.02 -12.22 -24.41
C ASN A 30 42.89 -12.52 -23.41
N PRO A 31 41.72 -11.87 -23.53
CA PRO A 31 40.58 -12.12 -22.66
C PRO A 31 39.88 -13.46 -22.95
N LYS A 32 39.98 -13.99 -24.17
CA LYS A 32 39.48 -15.32 -24.53
C LYS A 32 40.59 -16.35 -24.45
N VAL A 33 40.27 -17.54 -23.93
CA VAL A 33 41.19 -18.68 -23.95
C VAL A 33 41.15 -19.31 -25.34
N ASP A 34 42.31 -19.33 -26.02
CA ASP A 34 42.49 -20.10 -27.26
C ASP A 34 42.91 -21.53 -26.87
N PHE A 35 41.93 -22.42 -26.76
CA PHE A 35 42.16 -23.80 -26.33
C PHE A 35 43.03 -24.60 -27.31
N ASP A 36 43.18 -24.14 -28.55
CA ASP A 36 43.96 -24.84 -29.58
C ASP A 36 45.47 -24.48 -29.52
N LYS A 37 45.82 -23.37 -28.87
CA LYS A 37 47.19 -22.82 -28.87
C LYS A 37 47.80 -22.56 -27.51
N ILE A 38 47.02 -22.60 -26.43
CA ILE A 38 47.51 -22.27 -25.10
C ILE A 38 48.20 -23.46 -24.44
N ASP A 39 49.34 -23.21 -23.80
CA ASP A 39 49.99 -24.20 -22.94
C ASP A 39 49.11 -24.45 -21.69
N GLU A 40 48.69 -25.71 -21.49
CA GLU A 40 47.87 -26.12 -20.35
C GLU A 40 48.54 -25.79 -19.01
N ILE A 41 49.88 -25.84 -18.93
CA ILE A 41 50.63 -25.54 -17.71
C ILE A 41 50.49 -24.06 -17.36
N GLU A 42 50.62 -23.18 -18.36
CA GLU A 42 50.50 -21.73 -18.21
C GLU A 42 49.05 -21.34 -17.87
N LEU A 43 48.06 -21.96 -18.52
CA LEU A 43 46.64 -21.74 -18.23
C LEU A 43 46.29 -22.15 -16.79
N ASP A 44 46.78 -23.30 -16.33
CA ASP A 44 46.58 -23.76 -14.95
C ASP A 44 47.25 -22.83 -13.94
N LEU A 45 48.45 -22.33 -14.25
CA LEU A 45 49.15 -21.36 -13.41
C LEU A 45 48.35 -20.06 -13.31
N GLN A 46 47.87 -19.53 -14.43
CA GLN A 46 47.02 -18.35 -14.50
C GLN A 46 45.73 -18.49 -13.68
N ARG A 47 45.05 -19.63 -13.80
CA ARG A 47 43.85 -19.96 -13.01
C ARG A 47 44.15 -19.95 -11.52
N CYS A 48 45.24 -20.61 -11.12
CA CYS A 48 45.63 -20.74 -9.72
C CYS A 48 46.08 -19.39 -9.12
N LEU A 49 46.82 -18.57 -9.87
CA LEU A 49 47.20 -17.22 -9.45
C LEU A 49 45.97 -16.31 -9.30
N ALA A 50 45.09 -16.28 -10.30
CA ALA A 50 43.83 -15.52 -10.27
C ALA A 50 42.98 -15.86 -9.04
N LYS A 51 42.90 -17.15 -8.69
CA LYS A 51 42.12 -17.64 -7.55
C LYS A 51 42.70 -17.25 -6.20
N ASN A 52 44.03 -17.19 -6.07
CA ASN A 52 44.74 -17.11 -4.79
C ASN A 52 45.34 -15.74 -4.46
N MET A 53 45.37 -14.79 -5.41
CA MET A 53 46.01 -13.49 -5.24
C MET A 53 45.46 -12.63 -4.06
N HIS A 54 44.25 -12.91 -3.57
CA HIS A 54 43.73 -12.28 -2.34
C HIS A 54 44.41 -12.71 -1.04
N ASN A 55 45.21 -13.77 -1.06
CA ASN A 55 45.98 -14.20 0.11
C ASN A 55 47.20 -13.31 0.38
N ALA A 56 47.60 -12.48 -0.59
CA ALA A 56 48.75 -11.60 -0.47
C ALA A 56 48.53 -10.46 0.53
N ARG A 57 49.59 -10.11 1.26
CA ARG A 57 49.62 -8.99 2.21
C ARG A 57 50.88 -8.16 1.97
N PRO A 58 50.76 -6.88 1.56
CA PRO A 58 49.53 -6.18 1.19
C PRO A 58 48.86 -6.75 -0.07
N HIS A 59 47.56 -6.51 -0.24
CA HIS A 59 46.83 -6.96 -1.43
C HIS A 59 47.43 -6.35 -2.73
N PRO A 60 47.32 -7.06 -3.87
CA PRO A 60 47.71 -6.51 -5.17
C PRO A 60 46.88 -5.28 -5.54
N HIS A 61 47.47 -4.38 -6.31
CA HIS A 61 46.76 -3.21 -6.86
C HIS A 61 45.67 -3.65 -7.86
N PHE A 62 44.67 -2.79 -8.05
CA PHE A 62 43.57 -3.07 -8.97
C PHE A 62 44.04 -3.31 -10.41
N GLU A 63 45.08 -2.60 -10.86
CA GLU A 63 45.70 -2.83 -12.17
C GLU A 63 46.12 -4.29 -12.35
N THR A 64 46.87 -4.85 -11.39
CA THR A 64 47.29 -6.26 -11.40
C THR A 64 46.10 -7.22 -11.31
N LEU A 65 45.08 -6.89 -10.51
CA LEU A 65 43.84 -7.67 -10.44
C LEU A 65 43.09 -7.71 -11.76
N PHE A 66 43.02 -6.59 -12.47
CA PHE A 66 42.27 -6.46 -13.72
C PHE A 66 42.96 -7.15 -14.89
N LEU A 67 44.27 -7.43 -14.80
CA LEU A 67 44.95 -8.31 -15.74
C LEU A 67 44.35 -9.73 -15.78
N TYR A 68 43.87 -10.23 -14.63
CA TYR A 68 43.27 -11.56 -14.51
C TYR A 68 41.73 -11.52 -14.53
N ALA A 69 41.12 -10.42 -14.10
CA ALA A 69 39.67 -10.26 -14.05
C ALA A 69 39.05 -9.84 -15.40
N LYS A 70 39.40 -10.54 -16.49
CA LYS A 70 38.92 -10.24 -17.86
C LYS A 70 38.52 -11.49 -18.63
N GLY A 71 37.49 -11.35 -19.49
CA GLY A 71 36.97 -12.41 -20.37
C GLY A 71 36.74 -13.74 -19.65
N ASP A 72 37.26 -14.84 -20.20
CA ASP A 72 37.09 -16.20 -19.69
C ASP A 72 37.81 -16.42 -18.35
N TYR A 73 38.82 -15.59 -18.04
CA TYR A 73 39.59 -15.70 -16.80
C TYR A 73 38.86 -15.12 -15.58
N LEU A 74 37.84 -14.29 -15.80
CA LEU A 74 37.09 -13.63 -14.73
C LEU A 74 36.52 -14.64 -13.72
N MET A 75 36.02 -15.79 -14.19
CA MET A 75 35.44 -16.82 -13.32
C MET A 75 36.43 -17.35 -12.27
N PHE A 76 37.73 -17.39 -12.60
CA PHE A 76 38.79 -17.81 -11.68
C PHE A 76 39.21 -16.69 -10.74
N ALA A 77 39.20 -15.45 -11.21
CA ALA A 77 39.55 -14.27 -10.43
C ALA A 77 38.47 -13.83 -9.43
N MET A 78 37.22 -14.30 -9.56
CA MET A 78 36.08 -13.82 -8.78
C MET A 78 36.26 -13.87 -7.25
N SER A 79 36.87 -14.94 -6.72
CA SER A 79 37.18 -15.05 -5.28
C SER A 79 38.10 -13.91 -4.85
N SER A 80 39.14 -13.67 -5.65
CA SER A 80 40.12 -12.64 -5.35
C SER A 80 39.56 -11.23 -5.50
N VAL A 81 38.78 -10.98 -6.56
CA VAL A 81 38.09 -9.70 -6.77
C VAL A 81 37.25 -9.36 -5.54
N ARG A 82 36.39 -10.28 -5.09
CA ARG A 82 35.51 -10.03 -3.93
C ARG A 82 36.29 -9.78 -2.65
N ALA A 83 37.31 -10.59 -2.38
CA ALA A 83 38.10 -10.47 -1.16
C ALA A 83 38.92 -9.17 -1.13
N ILE A 84 39.56 -8.80 -2.25
CA ILE A 84 40.33 -7.55 -2.36
C ILE A 84 39.39 -6.35 -2.25
N TYR A 85 38.25 -6.37 -2.95
CA TYR A 85 37.23 -5.32 -2.87
C TYR A 85 36.75 -5.12 -1.43
N TYR A 86 36.43 -6.20 -0.72
CA TYR A 86 35.96 -6.12 0.66
C TYR A 86 36.98 -5.44 1.60
N ASN A 87 38.27 -5.69 1.39
CA ASN A 87 39.36 -5.19 2.23
C ASN A 87 39.93 -3.83 1.82
N VAL A 88 39.45 -3.23 0.73
CA VAL A 88 39.92 -1.90 0.31
C VAL A 88 39.43 -0.82 1.28
N SER A 89 40.29 0.17 1.57
CA SER A 89 39.91 1.34 2.38
C SER A 89 39.06 2.32 1.58
N SER A 90 38.32 3.21 2.25
CA SER A 90 37.53 4.25 1.58
C SER A 90 38.41 5.17 0.71
N VAL A 91 39.60 5.53 1.20
CA VAL A 91 40.59 6.36 0.48
C VAL A 91 41.05 5.68 -0.81
N GLN A 92 41.49 4.42 -0.72
CA GLN A 92 41.93 3.65 -1.89
C GLN A 92 40.79 3.43 -2.89
N CYS A 93 39.57 3.22 -2.38
CA CYS A 93 38.38 3.10 -3.22
C CYS A 93 38.12 4.40 -4.00
N GLN A 94 38.25 5.55 -3.33
CA GLN A 94 38.06 6.88 -3.92
C GLN A 94 39.12 7.21 -4.99
N GLU A 95 40.38 6.83 -4.77
CA GLU A 95 41.46 7.03 -5.75
C GLU A 95 41.27 6.19 -7.02
N SER A 96 40.56 5.06 -6.90
CA SER A 96 40.43 4.07 -7.97
C SER A 96 39.04 4.00 -8.61
N VAL A 97 38.14 4.95 -8.32
CA VAL A 97 36.75 4.94 -8.82
C VAL A 97 36.70 4.84 -10.35
N SER A 98 37.47 5.66 -11.06
CA SER A 98 37.49 5.67 -12.53
C SER A 98 37.97 4.33 -13.10
N GLN A 99 39.00 3.74 -12.51
CA GLN A 99 39.52 2.44 -12.93
C GLN A 99 38.46 1.34 -12.75
N ILE A 100 37.77 1.32 -11.61
CA ILE A 100 36.71 0.35 -11.30
C ILE A 100 35.51 0.51 -12.25
N LEU A 101 35.09 1.74 -12.51
CA LEU A 101 33.93 2.05 -13.34
C LEU A 101 34.17 1.80 -14.83
N ASN A 102 35.42 1.82 -15.30
CA ASN A 102 35.78 1.53 -16.70
C ASN A 102 36.02 0.03 -16.98
N THR A 103 35.73 -0.86 -16.03
CA THR A 103 35.88 -2.31 -16.23
C THR A 103 34.75 -2.91 -17.09
N PRO A 104 34.93 -4.12 -17.66
CA PRO A 104 33.86 -4.81 -18.37
C PRO A 104 32.61 -5.05 -17.51
N VAL A 105 31.42 -5.07 -18.12
CA VAL A 105 30.10 -5.08 -17.46
C VAL A 105 30.00 -5.99 -16.22
N SER A 106 30.48 -7.24 -16.31
CA SER A 106 30.42 -8.18 -15.17
C SER A 106 31.24 -7.73 -13.97
N LEU A 107 32.45 -7.20 -14.21
CA LEU A 107 33.34 -6.68 -13.16
C LEU A 107 32.86 -5.31 -12.67
N GLN A 108 32.33 -4.49 -13.58
CA GLN A 108 31.77 -3.18 -13.28
C GLN A 108 30.61 -3.26 -12.28
N LYS A 109 29.75 -4.28 -12.37
CA LYS A 109 28.70 -4.54 -11.36
C LYS A 109 29.27 -4.80 -9.96
N HIS A 110 30.36 -5.56 -9.87
CA HIS A 110 31.04 -5.80 -8.60
C HIS A 110 31.70 -4.53 -8.08
N GLY A 111 32.26 -3.72 -8.99
CA GLY A 111 32.80 -2.40 -8.71
C GLY A 111 31.75 -1.44 -8.14
N LEU A 112 30.58 -1.37 -8.77
CA LEU A 112 29.45 -0.58 -8.30
C LEU A 112 29.04 -0.96 -6.87
N ARG A 113 28.90 -2.26 -6.59
CA ARG A 113 28.59 -2.73 -5.23
C ARG A 113 29.65 -2.33 -4.21
N LEU A 114 30.92 -2.36 -4.60
CA LEU A 114 32.01 -1.90 -3.75
C LEU A 114 31.89 -0.40 -3.44
N LEU A 115 31.69 0.42 -4.48
CA LEU A 115 31.60 1.88 -4.36
C LEU A 115 30.47 2.28 -3.39
N PHE A 116 29.28 1.69 -3.56
CA PHE A 116 28.13 1.94 -2.68
C PHE A 116 28.34 1.48 -1.23
N ASN A 117 29.22 0.51 -1.00
CA ASN A 117 29.52 0.04 0.36
C ASN A 117 30.63 0.85 1.06
N LYS A 118 31.48 1.57 0.31
CA LYS A 118 32.72 2.16 0.84
C LYS A 118 32.77 3.68 0.77
N LEU A 119 32.03 4.30 -0.14
CA LEU A 119 32.05 5.75 -0.32
C LEU A 119 30.92 6.43 0.46
N PRO A 120 31.13 7.67 0.93
CA PRO A 120 30.05 8.48 1.50
C PRO A 120 29.03 8.88 0.42
N CYS A 121 27.79 9.19 0.86
CA CYS A 121 26.65 9.48 0.00
C CYS A 121 26.93 10.57 -1.05
N ASP A 122 27.59 11.67 -0.67
CA ASP A 122 27.95 12.77 -1.59
C ASP A 122 28.81 12.31 -2.77
N LYS A 123 29.78 11.42 -2.51
CA LYS A 123 30.67 10.88 -3.55
C LYS A 123 30.00 9.82 -4.41
N ILE A 124 29.05 9.08 -3.85
CA ILE A 124 28.19 8.17 -4.61
C ILE A 124 27.36 8.99 -5.61
N LYS A 125 26.76 10.12 -5.19
CA LYS A 125 25.92 10.96 -6.05
C LYS A 125 26.66 11.47 -7.28
N GLU A 126 27.83 12.09 -7.09
CA GLU A 126 28.66 12.61 -8.19
C GLU A 126 29.04 11.49 -9.19
N SER A 127 29.57 10.38 -8.67
CA SER A 127 30.10 9.29 -9.49
C SER A 127 29.01 8.50 -10.21
N CYS A 128 27.87 8.25 -9.55
CA CYS A 128 26.79 7.46 -10.12
C CYS A 128 26.02 8.22 -11.20
N TYR A 129 25.84 9.53 -11.04
CA TYR A 129 25.15 10.34 -12.03
C TYR A 129 25.94 10.41 -13.34
N ALA A 130 27.25 10.67 -13.25
CA ALA A 130 28.14 10.67 -14.41
C ALA A 130 28.07 9.32 -15.16
N LEU A 131 28.21 8.22 -14.41
CA LEU A 131 28.18 6.88 -14.98
C LEU A 131 26.82 6.53 -15.60
N TRP A 132 25.73 6.93 -14.97
CA TRP A 132 24.38 6.70 -15.49
C TRP A 132 24.17 7.37 -16.85
N LYS A 133 24.66 8.60 -17.01
CA LYS A 133 24.57 9.36 -18.27
C LYS A 133 25.48 8.80 -19.37
N GLU A 134 26.66 8.31 -19.01
CA GLU A 134 27.61 7.74 -19.98
C GLU A 134 27.23 6.31 -20.41
N SER A 135 26.64 5.52 -19.50
CA SER A 135 26.34 4.11 -19.76
C SER A 135 25.11 3.92 -20.62
N LYS A 136 25.32 3.46 -21.87
CA LYS A 136 24.25 2.93 -22.74
C LYS A 136 23.87 1.47 -22.44
N ASN A 137 24.57 0.80 -21.52
CA ASN A 137 24.33 -0.60 -21.21
C ASN A 137 23.12 -0.77 -20.27
N PRO A 138 22.02 -1.44 -20.70
CA PRO A 138 20.82 -1.58 -19.87
C PRO A 138 21.07 -2.33 -18.56
N THR A 139 22.04 -3.24 -18.56
CA THR A 139 22.37 -4.06 -17.39
C THR A 139 23.09 -3.26 -16.31
N ILE A 140 23.95 -2.33 -16.71
CA ILE A 140 24.65 -1.42 -15.79
C ILE A 140 23.68 -0.38 -15.24
N ARG A 141 22.86 0.23 -16.10
CA ARG A 141 21.77 1.12 -15.66
C ARG A 141 20.87 0.42 -14.64
N THR A 142 20.44 -0.82 -14.93
CA THR A 142 19.65 -1.63 -13.98
C THR A 142 20.33 -1.84 -12.63
N GLU A 143 21.65 -2.12 -12.62
CA GLU A 143 22.38 -2.32 -11.36
C GLU A 143 22.52 -1.00 -10.58
N ILE A 144 22.82 0.11 -11.25
CA ILE A 144 22.88 1.45 -10.63
C ILE A 144 21.53 1.77 -9.97
N PHE A 145 20.43 1.63 -10.69
CA PHE A 145 19.09 1.91 -10.16
C PHE A 145 18.78 1.07 -8.93
N LYS A 146 19.06 -0.25 -8.98
CA LYS A 146 18.87 -1.16 -7.85
C LYS A 146 19.68 -0.76 -6.61
N LEU A 147 20.93 -0.35 -6.82
CA LEU A 147 21.80 0.07 -5.72
C LEU A 147 21.34 1.38 -5.08
N VAL A 148 20.97 2.38 -5.87
CA VAL A 148 20.43 3.65 -5.36
C VAL A 148 19.11 3.42 -4.63
N PHE A 149 18.20 2.63 -5.20
CA PHE A 149 16.94 2.26 -4.54
C PHE A 149 17.19 1.56 -3.20
N LYS A 150 18.11 0.58 -3.17
CA LYS A 150 18.45 -0.14 -1.94
C LYS A 150 19.11 0.76 -0.90
N LEU A 151 19.95 1.70 -1.32
CA LEU A 151 20.57 2.69 -0.45
C LEU A 151 19.48 3.54 0.22
N LEU A 152 18.53 4.06 -0.57
CA LEU A 152 17.40 4.84 -0.05
C LEU A 152 16.56 4.05 0.97
N CYS A 153 16.26 2.78 0.67
CA CYS A 153 15.45 1.94 1.55
C CYS A 153 16.10 1.65 2.92
N ASN A 154 17.44 1.64 2.98
CA ASN A 154 18.18 1.28 4.19
C ASN A 154 18.66 2.51 4.99
N GLU A 155 18.54 3.71 4.43
CA GLU A 155 19.02 4.94 5.05
C GLU A 155 18.08 5.41 6.16
N LYS A 156 18.68 5.93 7.24
CA LYS A 156 18.00 6.43 8.44
C LYS A 156 18.28 7.91 8.71
N ILE A 157 19.34 8.46 8.13
CA ILE A 157 19.74 9.85 8.31
C ILE A 157 18.98 10.73 7.32
N GLU A 158 18.17 11.68 7.81
CA GLU A 158 17.26 12.50 6.98
C GLU A 158 17.97 13.27 5.85
N LEU A 159 19.16 13.81 6.13
CA LEU A 159 19.98 14.48 5.11
C LEU A 159 20.35 13.52 3.96
N ASN A 160 20.81 12.31 4.29
CA ASN A 160 21.19 11.29 3.31
C ASN A 160 19.96 10.74 2.56
N ILE A 161 18.80 10.62 3.24
CA ILE A 161 17.53 10.24 2.60
C ILE A 161 17.20 11.25 1.50
N THR A 162 17.29 12.54 1.82
CA THR A 162 16.98 13.61 0.87
C THR A 162 17.93 13.58 -0.32
N GLN A 163 19.25 13.49 -0.09
CA GLN A 163 20.25 13.43 -1.17
C GLN A 163 20.12 12.17 -2.04
N THR A 164 19.84 11.01 -1.42
CA THR A 164 19.67 9.75 -2.15
C THR A 164 18.37 9.76 -2.95
N TRP A 165 17.31 10.35 -2.39
CA TRP A 165 16.05 10.56 -3.11
C TRP A 165 16.25 11.44 -4.33
N GLU A 166 16.94 12.59 -4.20
CA GLU A 166 17.24 13.46 -5.34
C GLU A 166 17.99 12.72 -6.46
N LEU A 167 18.96 11.87 -6.09
CA LEU A 167 19.65 11.03 -7.06
C LEU A 167 18.68 10.07 -7.75
N LEU A 168 17.87 9.34 -6.97
CA LEU A 168 16.90 8.39 -7.52
C LEU A 168 15.86 9.07 -8.41
N GLU A 169 15.41 10.25 -8.01
CA GLU A 169 14.47 11.07 -8.77
C GLU A 169 15.02 11.44 -10.14
N MET A 170 16.28 11.90 -10.20
CA MET A 170 16.97 12.16 -11.46
C MET A 170 17.10 10.90 -12.33
N LEU A 171 17.34 9.73 -11.72
CA LEU A 171 17.39 8.48 -12.47
C LEU A 171 16.03 8.15 -13.08
N ILE A 172 14.94 8.35 -12.33
CA ILE A 172 13.56 8.12 -12.79
C ILE A 172 13.23 9.04 -13.97
N ASP A 173 13.63 10.31 -13.93
CA ASP A 173 13.42 11.27 -15.02
C ASP A 173 14.15 10.90 -16.31
N ASP A 174 15.26 10.16 -16.22
CA ASP A 174 16.06 9.72 -17.36
C ASP A 174 15.70 8.30 -17.85
N LEU A 175 14.71 7.64 -17.26
CA LEU A 175 14.30 6.31 -17.70
C LEU A 175 13.64 6.37 -19.08
N THR A 176 13.99 5.42 -19.95
CA THR A 176 13.34 5.21 -21.26
C THR A 176 12.44 3.98 -21.21
N PHE A 177 11.66 3.73 -22.27
CA PHE A 177 10.81 2.52 -22.35
C PHE A 177 11.60 1.23 -22.64
N LEU A 178 12.88 1.36 -23.04
CA LEU A 178 13.80 0.27 -23.35
C LEU A 178 14.55 -0.26 -22.12
N GLU A 179 14.23 0.24 -20.93
CA GLU A 179 14.90 -0.17 -19.71
C GLU A 179 14.49 -1.59 -19.30
N ASN A 180 15.30 -2.22 -18.46
CA ASN A 180 14.96 -3.52 -17.93
C ASN A 180 13.70 -3.43 -17.04
N LYS A 181 12.70 -4.26 -17.32
CA LYS A 181 11.43 -4.34 -16.58
C LYS A 181 11.60 -4.50 -15.06
N SER A 182 12.73 -5.02 -14.58
CA SER A 182 13.01 -5.08 -13.13
C SER A 182 13.15 -3.71 -12.47
N ILE A 183 13.51 -2.65 -13.21
CA ILE A 183 13.48 -1.26 -12.72
C ILE A 183 12.03 -0.84 -12.45
N TYR A 184 11.13 -1.06 -13.41
CA TYR A 184 9.72 -0.68 -13.28
C TYR A 184 9.03 -1.40 -12.12
N ARG A 185 9.42 -2.66 -11.83
CA ARG A 185 8.92 -3.38 -10.65
C ARG A 185 9.29 -2.67 -9.34
N LEU A 186 10.48 -2.08 -9.24
CA LEU A 186 10.89 -1.33 -8.05
C LEU A 186 10.06 -0.05 -7.84
N LEU A 187 9.51 0.53 -8.89
CA LEU A 187 8.62 1.70 -8.79
C LEU A 187 7.30 1.38 -8.06
N TYR A 188 6.94 0.11 -7.92
CA TYR A 188 5.79 -0.33 -7.11
C TYR A 188 6.11 -0.55 -5.63
N GLU A 189 7.39 -0.58 -5.24
CA GLU A 189 7.86 -0.94 -3.90
C GLU A 189 7.84 0.25 -2.91
N VAL A 190 6.75 1.02 -2.92
CA VAL A 190 6.58 2.25 -2.11
C VAL A 190 6.70 1.98 -0.61
N ASN A 191 6.34 0.78 -0.18
CA ASN A 191 6.41 0.37 1.22
C ASN A 191 7.83 0.34 1.80
N LYS A 192 8.85 0.16 0.96
CA LYS A 192 10.26 0.12 1.38
C LYS A 192 10.90 1.50 1.51
N ILE A 193 10.25 2.53 0.98
CA ILE A 193 10.78 3.89 0.96
C ILE A 193 10.64 4.56 2.33
N PRO A 194 11.61 5.38 2.78
CA PRO A 194 11.50 6.17 4.00
C PRO A 194 10.28 7.11 4.00
N LEU A 195 9.68 7.35 5.16
CA LEU A 195 8.41 8.09 5.29
C LEU A 195 8.48 9.50 4.70
N SER A 196 9.59 10.22 4.89
CA SER A 196 9.75 11.63 4.50
C SER A 196 9.72 11.88 2.99
N VAL A 197 10.10 10.89 2.18
CA VAL A 197 10.10 10.98 0.71
C VAL A 197 9.09 10.03 0.05
N LYS A 198 8.32 9.28 0.84
CA LYS A 198 7.40 8.24 0.35
C LYS A 198 6.34 8.77 -0.60
N ALA A 199 5.73 9.90 -0.28
CA ALA A 199 4.74 10.54 -1.13
C ALA A 199 5.36 11.02 -2.46
N LYS A 200 6.54 11.64 -2.41
CA LYS A 200 7.28 12.09 -3.61
C LYS A 200 7.61 10.90 -4.52
N PHE A 201 8.11 9.80 -3.94
CA PHE A 201 8.40 8.57 -4.65
C PHE A 201 7.15 7.99 -5.34
N LEU A 202 6.02 7.92 -4.64
CA LEU A 202 4.78 7.39 -5.19
C LEU A 202 4.31 8.22 -6.39
N VAL A 203 4.26 9.55 -6.25
CA VAL A 203 3.82 10.47 -7.31
C VAL A 203 4.72 10.33 -8.54
N LYS A 204 6.05 10.35 -8.33
CA LYS A 204 7.02 10.21 -9.41
C LYS A 204 6.86 8.88 -10.15
N SER A 205 6.76 7.80 -9.39
CA SER A 205 6.59 6.44 -9.90
C SER A 205 5.30 6.29 -10.69
N TYR A 206 4.19 6.81 -10.16
CA TYR A 206 2.89 6.78 -10.83
C TYR A 206 2.92 7.54 -12.14
N ASN A 207 3.43 8.77 -12.15
CA ASN A 207 3.49 9.61 -13.35
C ASN A 207 4.35 8.98 -14.45
N TYR A 208 5.51 8.44 -14.07
CA TYR A 208 6.38 7.73 -15.01
C TYR A 208 5.67 6.51 -15.60
N LEU A 209 5.13 5.62 -14.77
CA LEU A 209 4.46 4.39 -15.21
C LEU A 209 3.19 4.68 -16.03
N LYS A 210 2.41 5.69 -15.65
CA LYS A 210 1.22 6.15 -16.41
C LYS A 210 1.62 6.55 -17.84
N ASN A 211 2.69 7.32 -17.98
CA ASN A 211 3.22 7.73 -19.29
C ASN A 211 3.81 6.56 -20.08
N LEU A 212 4.56 5.68 -19.42
CA LEU A 212 5.15 4.48 -20.02
C LEU A 212 4.06 3.59 -20.66
N ILE A 213 3.02 3.26 -19.90
CA ILE A 213 1.90 2.41 -20.34
C ILE A 213 1.11 3.09 -21.46
N LYS A 214 0.82 4.39 -21.31
CA LYS A 214 0.03 5.15 -22.29
C LYS A 214 0.72 5.23 -23.65
N ASN A 215 2.03 5.44 -23.67
CA ASN A 215 2.79 5.72 -24.89
C ASN A 215 3.31 4.46 -25.59
N ASN A 216 3.44 3.33 -24.88
CA ASN A 216 4.05 2.10 -25.40
C ASN A 216 3.10 0.90 -25.34
N LYS A 217 1.81 1.13 -25.57
CA LYS A 217 0.75 0.13 -25.34
C LYS A 217 1.07 -1.27 -25.87
N GLN A 218 1.58 -1.38 -27.10
CA GLN A 218 1.88 -2.68 -27.75
C GLN A 218 2.93 -3.52 -27.00
N GLU A 219 3.93 -2.89 -26.40
CA GLU A 219 5.02 -3.61 -25.70
C GLU A 219 4.61 -4.06 -24.29
N TYR A 220 3.60 -3.39 -23.73
CA TYR A 220 3.04 -3.67 -22.42
C TYR A 220 1.63 -4.29 -22.51
N GLU A 221 1.18 -4.63 -23.72
CA GLU A 221 -0.09 -5.32 -23.99
C GLU A 221 0.06 -6.79 -23.58
N GLY A 222 -0.71 -7.24 -22.59
CA GLY A 222 -0.68 -8.61 -22.07
C GLY A 222 0.16 -8.83 -20.81
N GLU A 223 1.03 -7.88 -20.42
CA GLU A 223 1.62 -7.86 -19.08
C GLU A 223 0.70 -7.08 -18.14
N ARG A 224 0.42 -7.62 -16.93
CA ARG A 224 -0.44 -6.97 -15.93
C ARG A 224 0.25 -5.78 -15.26
N TRP A 225 0.65 -4.77 -16.03
CA TRP A 225 1.08 -3.47 -15.50
C TRP A 225 -0.16 -2.65 -15.21
N ASP A 226 -0.39 -2.44 -13.92
CA ASP A 226 -1.61 -1.85 -13.41
C ASP A 226 -1.24 -0.84 -12.34
N LEU A 227 -1.80 0.37 -12.43
CA LEU A 227 -1.53 1.45 -11.49
C LEU A 227 -2.38 1.33 -10.22
N ARG A 228 -3.40 0.45 -10.17
CA ARG A 228 -4.24 0.24 -8.98
C ARG A 228 -3.46 0.04 -7.69
N PRO A 229 -2.35 -0.74 -7.62
CA PRO A 229 -1.58 -0.89 -6.40
C PRO A 229 -1.00 0.44 -5.87
N LEU A 230 -0.54 1.33 -6.76
CA LEU A 230 -0.02 2.65 -6.37
C LEU A 230 -1.15 3.55 -5.89
N VAL A 231 -2.27 3.56 -6.61
CA VAL A 231 -3.48 4.29 -6.23
C VAL A 231 -3.97 3.85 -4.85
N MET A 232 -4.07 2.54 -4.61
CA MET A 232 -4.52 2.02 -3.32
C MET A 232 -3.49 2.23 -2.21
N TYR A 233 -2.20 2.25 -2.53
CA TYR A 233 -1.18 2.58 -1.54
C TYR A 233 -1.30 4.03 -1.06
N SER A 234 -1.73 4.96 -1.92
CA SER A 234 -1.94 6.36 -1.54
C SER A 234 -2.93 6.53 -0.38
N LYS A 235 -3.95 5.66 -0.26
CA LYS A 235 -4.87 5.58 0.90
C LYS A 235 -4.11 5.48 2.23
N ARG A 236 -3.04 4.67 2.27
CA ARG A 236 -2.25 4.42 3.49
C ARG A 236 -1.47 5.65 3.96
N ILE A 237 -1.07 6.50 3.02
CA ILE A 237 -0.21 7.67 3.26
C ILE A 237 -0.91 8.99 2.90
N VAL A 238 -2.23 8.99 2.84
CA VAL A 238 -3.07 10.08 2.33
C VAL A 238 -2.75 11.45 2.94
N SER A 239 -2.36 11.49 4.22
CA SER A 239 -1.98 12.72 4.94
C SER A 239 -0.70 13.39 4.43
N SER A 240 0.13 12.66 3.70
CA SER A 240 1.38 13.15 3.12
C SER A 240 1.30 13.36 1.60
N MET A 241 0.17 12.98 0.99
CA MET A 241 0.00 13.04 -0.46
C MET A 241 -0.28 14.48 -0.91
N PRO A 242 0.29 14.94 -2.05
CA PRO A 242 -0.05 16.24 -2.62
C PRO A 242 -1.53 16.33 -2.99
N TYR A 243 -2.15 17.47 -2.68
CA TYR A 243 -3.58 17.69 -2.91
C TYR A 243 -3.93 17.54 -4.39
N GLU A 244 -3.16 18.18 -5.27
CA GLU A 244 -3.37 18.21 -6.72
C GLU A 244 -3.27 16.82 -7.35
N PHE A 245 -2.36 15.99 -6.85
CA PHE A 245 -2.22 14.62 -7.32
C PHE A 245 -3.43 13.76 -6.94
N MET A 246 -3.90 13.89 -5.70
CA MET A 246 -5.06 13.15 -5.22
C MET A 246 -6.33 13.55 -5.98
N THR A 247 -6.54 14.85 -6.20
CA THR A 247 -7.69 15.34 -6.97
C THR A 247 -7.62 14.91 -8.43
N GLU A 248 -6.43 14.89 -9.07
CA GLU A 248 -6.28 14.37 -10.44
C GLU A 248 -6.70 12.89 -10.54
N ILE A 249 -6.22 12.04 -9.62
CA ILE A 249 -6.55 10.61 -9.62
C ILE A 249 -8.04 10.37 -9.35
N ILE A 250 -8.61 11.11 -8.41
CA ILE A 250 -10.03 11.01 -8.10
C ILE A 250 -10.86 11.48 -9.29
N ASP A 251 -10.52 12.60 -9.91
CA ASP A 251 -11.23 13.12 -11.08
C ASP A 251 -11.16 12.17 -12.28
N ASP A 252 -9.99 11.58 -12.55
CA ASP A 252 -9.82 10.54 -13.57
C ASP A 252 -10.74 9.33 -13.29
N TYR A 253 -10.76 8.86 -12.05
CA TYR A 253 -11.66 7.78 -11.61
C TYR A 253 -13.13 8.17 -11.78
N VAL A 254 -13.53 9.37 -11.34
CA VAL A 254 -14.91 9.84 -11.41
C VAL A 254 -15.40 9.92 -12.85
N LYS A 255 -14.59 10.50 -13.74
CA LYS A 255 -14.90 10.67 -15.17
C LYS A 255 -14.91 9.35 -15.94
N ASN A 256 -13.96 8.47 -15.66
CA ASN A 256 -13.75 7.29 -16.48
C ASN A 256 -14.42 6.03 -15.95
N GLU A 257 -14.81 5.99 -14.68
CA GLU A 257 -15.19 4.76 -14.00
C GLU A 257 -16.45 4.90 -13.13
N PHE A 258 -16.53 5.93 -12.27
CA PHE A 258 -17.61 6.05 -11.28
C PHE A 258 -19.00 6.21 -11.91
N PHE A 259 -19.11 6.98 -12.99
CA PHE A 259 -20.37 7.23 -13.70
C PHE A 259 -20.53 6.37 -14.97
N LYS A 260 -19.84 5.23 -15.06
CA LYS A 260 -19.94 4.30 -16.20
C LYS A 260 -20.37 2.91 -15.74
N GLU A 261 -20.94 2.13 -16.66
CA GLU A 261 -21.31 0.72 -16.45
C GLU A 261 -20.11 -0.09 -15.94
N ARG A 262 -20.30 -0.83 -14.84
CA ARG A 262 -19.24 -1.68 -14.25
C ARG A 262 -19.74 -3.03 -13.80
N ILE A 263 -18.88 -4.02 -14.03
CA ILE A 263 -19.02 -5.39 -13.55
C ILE A 263 -18.61 -5.51 -12.07
N LYS A 264 -17.80 -4.59 -11.51
CA LYS A 264 -17.42 -4.53 -10.08
C LYS A 264 -17.11 -3.11 -9.58
N PRO A 265 -17.91 -2.54 -8.66
CA PRO A 265 -17.52 -1.37 -7.87
C PRO A 265 -16.64 -1.79 -6.68
N GLY A 266 -15.86 -0.86 -6.09
CA GLY A 266 -15.09 -1.19 -4.89
C GLY A 266 -13.96 -0.22 -4.59
N ASP A 267 -12.75 -0.60 -4.98
CA ASP A 267 -11.51 -0.16 -4.31
C ASP A 267 -11.27 1.36 -4.33
N LYS A 268 -11.64 2.05 -5.41
CA LYS A 268 -11.36 3.48 -5.57
C LYS A 268 -12.36 4.40 -4.85
N THR A 269 -13.52 3.89 -4.42
CA THR A 269 -14.42 4.69 -3.56
C THR A 269 -13.84 4.85 -2.14
N GLU A 270 -13.08 3.86 -1.66
CA GLU A 270 -12.33 3.96 -0.42
C GLU A 270 -11.26 5.05 -0.46
N LEU A 271 -10.64 5.27 -1.64
CA LEU A 271 -9.68 6.35 -1.83
C LEU A 271 -10.33 7.73 -1.63
N ILE A 272 -11.51 7.93 -2.24
CA ILE A 272 -12.27 9.17 -2.09
C ILE A 272 -12.59 9.38 -0.61
N SER A 273 -13.18 8.39 0.04
CA SER A 273 -13.52 8.45 1.46
C SER A 273 -12.32 8.85 2.34
N SER A 274 -11.21 8.13 2.22
CA SER A 274 -10.00 8.41 3.01
C SER A 274 -9.41 9.79 2.71
N PHE A 275 -9.47 10.28 1.47
CA PHE A 275 -9.01 11.63 1.11
C PHE A 275 -9.90 12.72 1.73
N ILE A 276 -11.22 12.58 1.59
CA ILE A 276 -12.20 13.54 2.11
C ILE A 276 -12.09 13.68 3.63
N LEU A 277 -11.91 12.56 4.33
CA LEU A 277 -11.89 12.52 5.80
C LEU A 277 -10.53 12.91 6.42
N CYS A 278 -9.46 12.93 5.62
CA CYS A 278 -8.10 13.25 6.08
C CYS A 278 -7.89 14.76 6.23
N SER A 279 -8.58 15.44 7.15
CA SER A 279 -8.46 16.89 7.35
C SER A 279 -8.16 17.27 8.79
N ARG A 280 -7.35 18.32 8.97
CA ARG A 280 -6.97 18.85 10.30
C ARG A 280 -7.75 20.08 10.72
N SER A 281 -8.52 20.68 9.81
CA SER A 281 -9.41 21.80 10.10
C SER A 281 -10.74 21.64 9.37
N GLU A 282 -11.77 22.30 9.89
CA GLU A 282 -13.10 22.32 9.26
C GLU A 282 -13.03 22.98 7.88
N GLU A 283 -12.19 24.00 7.71
CA GLU A 283 -11.96 24.68 6.43
C GLU A 283 -11.38 23.73 5.38
N GLU A 284 -10.36 22.94 5.73
CA GLU A 284 -9.77 21.95 4.81
C GLU A 284 -10.77 20.87 4.44
N GLN A 285 -11.54 20.38 5.41
CA GLN A 285 -12.61 19.41 5.19
C GLN A 285 -13.69 19.93 4.26
N MET A 286 -14.18 21.16 4.49
CA MET A 286 -15.20 21.78 3.65
C MET A 286 -14.67 22.13 2.26
N LYS A 287 -13.38 22.46 2.11
CA LYS A 287 -12.74 22.61 0.80
C LYS A 287 -12.80 21.29 0.00
N LYS A 288 -12.38 20.18 0.61
CA LYS A 288 -12.46 18.85 -0.04
C LYS A 288 -13.88 18.45 -0.37
N TYR A 289 -14.83 18.74 0.51
CA TYR A 289 -16.25 18.55 0.24
C TYR A 289 -16.67 19.32 -1.02
N ASN A 290 -16.44 20.63 -1.05
CA ASN A 290 -16.90 21.49 -2.15
C ASN A 290 -16.24 21.15 -3.49
N GLU A 291 -14.93 20.88 -3.50
CA GLU A 291 -14.18 20.66 -4.74
C GLU A 291 -14.31 19.22 -5.27
N VAL A 292 -14.50 18.23 -4.40
CA VAL A 292 -14.46 16.81 -4.78
C VAL A 292 -15.78 16.08 -4.53
N LEU A 293 -16.26 16.06 -3.29
CA LEU A 293 -17.40 15.21 -2.93
C LEU A 293 -18.75 15.76 -3.41
N ALA A 294 -18.98 17.07 -3.28
CA ALA A 294 -20.24 17.71 -3.66
C ALA A 294 -20.58 17.54 -5.16
N PRO A 295 -19.64 17.74 -6.11
CA PRO A 295 -19.90 17.45 -7.53
C PRO A 295 -20.30 16.00 -7.79
N ILE A 296 -19.68 15.03 -7.09
CA ILE A 296 -20.01 13.61 -7.20
C ILE A 296 -21.42 13.35 -6.67
N LEU A 297 -21.74 13.85 -5.47
CA LEU A 297 -23.07 13.71 -4.85
C LEU A 297 -24.17 14.30 -5.71
N MET A 298 -24.03 15.57 -6.12
CA MET A 298 -25.05 16.27 -6.89
C MET A 298 -25.32 15.59 -8.23
N LYS A 299 -24.28 15.10 -8.90
CA LYS A 299 -24.44 14.36 -10.15
C LYS A 299 -25.05 12.98 -9.90
N SER A 300 -24.64 12.28 -8.84
CA SER A 300 -25.18 10.96 -8.51
C SER A 300 -26.67 11.01 -8.17
N ILE A 301 -27.10 12.03 -7.41
CA ILE A 301 -28.52 12.26 -7.07
C ILE A 301 -29.36 12.48 -8.33
N LYS A 302 -28.88 13.30 -9.27
CA LYS A 302 -29.58 13.56 -10.54
C LYS A 302 -29.78 12.28 -11.37
N LEU A 303 -28.82 11.38 -11.32
CA LEU A 303 -28.81 10.13 -12.10
C LEU A 303 -29.27 8.92 -11.27
N CYS A 304 -29.72 9.11 -10.02
CA CYS A 304 -29.97 8.04 -9.05
C CYS A 304 -31.08 7.07 -9.51
N ASN A 305 -32.03 7.59 -10.29
CA ASN A 305 -33.16 6.82 -10.84
C ASN A 305 -32.92 6.33 -12.27
N GLU A 306 -31.75 6.59 -12.87
CA GLU A 306 -31.43 6.08 -14.20
C GLU A 306 -31.06 4.59 -14.10
N GLN A 307 -31.83 3.77 -14.81
CA GLN A 307 -31.53 2.36 -14.95
C GLN A 307 -30.63 2.15 -16.17
N ILE A 308 -29.59 1.35 -15.97
CA ILE A 308 -28.77 0.83 -17.06
C ILE A 308 -28.75 -0.69 -16.92
N GLU A 309 -29.18 -1.41 -17.96
CA GLU A 309 -29.28 -2.88 -17.96
C GLU A 309 -30.06 -3.45 -16.75
N SER A 310 -31.13 -2.78 -16.31
CA SER A 310 -31.95 -3.13 -15.14
C SER A 310 -31.27 -2.99 -13.77
N LYS A 311 -30.12 -2.31 -13.68
CA LYS A 311 -29.45 -1.97 -12.41
C LYS A 311 -29.31 -0.46 -12.23
N TYR A 312 -29.34 -0.03 -10.98
CA TYR A 312 -29.13 1.35 -10.57
C TYR A 312 -27.67 1.57 -10.17
N TYR A 313 -26.73 1.34 -11.10
CA TYR A 313 -25.28 1.36 -10.80
C TYR A 313 -24.80 2.64 -10.11
N ILE A 314 -25.36 3.80 -10.46
CA ILE A 314 -24.98 5.07 -9.86
C ILE A 314 -25.45 5.14 -8.40
N LYS A 315 -26.64 4.62 -8.11
CA LYS A 315 -27.17 4.50 -6.75
C LYS A 315 -26.29 3.58 -5.90
N GLU A 316 -25.91 2.42 -6.44
CA GLU A 316 -25.00 1.49 -5.74
C GLU A 316 -23.63 2.14 -5.47
N ASN A 317 -23.09 2.88 -6.43
CA ASN A 317 -21.80 3.57 -6.27
C ASN A 317 -21.83 4.66 -5.20
N ILE A 318 -22.91 5.44 -5.13
CA ILE A 318 -23.03 6.48 -4.10
C ILE A 318 -23.32 5.87 -2.72
N GLU A 319 -24.14 4.83 -2.64
CA GLU A 319 -24.36 4.08 -1.40
C GLU A 319 -23.05 3.51 -0.87
N LEU A 320 -22.23 2.91 -1.74
CA LEU A 320 -20.91 2.38 -1.37
C LEU A 320 -19.95 3.49 -0.90
N LEU A 321 -19.93 4.64 -1.58
CA LEU A 321 -19.10 5.78 -1.16
C LEU A 321 -19.50 6.29 0.24
N LEU A 322 -20.79 6.42 0.51
CA LEU A 322 -21.30 6.86 1.81
C LEU A 322 -21.02 5.82 2.91
N ILE A 323 -21.15 4.53 2.60
CA ILE A 323 -20.75 3.45 3.49
C ILE A 323 -19.24 3.50 3.79
N ASN A 324 -18.40 3.76 2.79
CA ASN A 324 -16.96 3.90 2.99
C ASN A 324 -16.60 5.12 3.85
N LEU A 325 -17.32 6.24 3.69
CA LEU A 325 -17.18 7.41 4.56
C LEU A 325 -17.52 7.09 6.01
N ASN A 326 -18.54 6.26 6.25
CA ASN A 326 -18.86 5.77 7.59
C ASN A 326 -17.77 4.84 8.14
N ASP A 327 -17.30 3.90 7.33
CA ASP A 327 -16.25 2.96 7.74
C ASP A 327 -14.97 3.68 8.11
N ASP A 328 -14.49 4.60 7.28
CA ASP A 328 -13.22 5.28 7.49
C ASP A 328 -13.25 6.22 8.72
N LEU A 329 -14.40 6.42 9.39
CA LEU A 329 -14.47 7.13 10.69
C LEU A 329 -13.53 6.50 11.73
N HIS A 330 -13.36 5.18 11.75
CA HIS A 330 -12.42 4.53 12.67
C HIS A 330 -10.96 4.90 12.38
N CYS A 331 -10.63 5.21 11.12
CA CYS A 331 -9.31 5.68 10.73
C CYS A 331 -9.06 7.14 11.14
N ILE A 332 -10.10 7.98 11.17
CA ILE A 332 -10.02 9.39 11.58
C ILE A 332 -9.55 9.49 13.03
N ILE A 333 -10.21 8.73 13.92
CA ILE A 333 -9.94 8.78 15.37
C ILE A 333 -8.49 8.37 15.66
N ARG A 334 -7.98 7.33 14.98
CA ARG A 334 -6.59 6.87 15.16
C ARG A 334 -5.53 7.85 14.67
N LYS A 335 -5.89 8.78 13.77
CA LYS A 335 -4.96 9.69 13.09
C LYS A 335 -5.10 11.15 13.54
N GLU A 336 -5.86 11.41 14.59
CA GLU A 336 -6.10 12.76 15.16
C GLU A 336 -6.68 13.74 14.13
N PHE A 337 -7.49 13.25 13.18
CA PHE A 337 -8.26 14.11 12.28
C PHE A 337 -9.54 14.61 12.95
N ILE A 338 -10.07 15.73 12.46
CA ILE A 338 -11.29 16.29 13.04
C ILE A 338 -12.55 15.49 12.62
N PRO A 339 -13.48 15.20 13.54
CA PRO A 339 -14.75 14.57 13.20
C PRO A 339 -15.56 15.42 12.20
N PRO A 340 -16.12 14.84 11.12
CA PRO A 340 -16.70 15.59 10.01
C PRO A 340 -18.16 16.06 10.22
N VAL A 341 -18.49 16.64 11.37
CA VAL A 341 -19.87 16.96 11.76
C VAL A 341 -20.57 17.85 10.73
N LYS A 342 -19.95 18.98 10.38
CA LYS A 342 -20.53 19.96 9.44
C LYS A 342 -20.73 19.36 8.05
N MET A 343 -19.70 18.70 7.52
CA MET A 343 -19.78 18.06 6.20
C MET A 343 -20.87 16.99 6.16
N PHE A 344 -20.98 16.15 7.19
CA PHE A 344 -21.98 15.08 7.23
C PHE A 344 -23.40 15.62 7.37
N THR A 345 -23.57 16.70 8.13
CA THR A 345 -24.84 17.43 8.23
C THR A 345 -25.29 17.99 6.87
N VAL A 346 -24.37 18.63 6.13
CA VAL A 346 -24.66 19.14 4.77
C VAL A 346 -25.06 17.99 3.83
N ILE A 347 -24.36 16.86 3.87
CA ILE A 347 -24.72 15.69 3.05
C ILE A 347 -26.11 15.17 3.43
N GLN A 348 -26.45 15.14 4.72
CA GLN A 348 -27.77 14.72 5.19
C GLN A 348 -28.87 15.64 4.64
N GLU A 349 -28.71 16.95 4.77
CA GLU A 349 -29.67 17.93 4.26
C GLU A 349 -29.91 17.77 2.76
N ILE A 350 -28.84 17.56 1.98
CA ILE A 350 -28.94 17.34 0.53
C ILE A 350 -29.72 16.07 0.20
N LEU A 351 -29.43 14.95 0.89
CA LEU A 351 -30.13 13.69 0.67
C LEU A 351 -31.61 13.81 1.01
N GLU A 352 -31.94 14.42 2.15
CA GLU A 352 -33.32 14.60 2.60
C GLU A 352 -34.13 15.55 1.70
N GLN A 353 -33.50 16.60 1.17
CA GLN A 353 -34.15 17.55 0.26
C GLN A 353 -34.31 16.99 -1.16
N SER A 354 -33.41 16.12 -1.60
CA SER A 354 -33.34 15.68 -2.99
C SER A 354 -33.99 14.31 -3.24
N LEU A 355 -34.13 13.47 -2.22
CA LEU A 355 -34.61 12.09 -2.36
C LEU A 355 -35.83 11.83 -1.45
N PRO A 356 -36.94 11.27 -1.99
CA PRO A 356 -38.08 10.88 -1.16
C PRO A 356 -37.70 9.79 -0.15
N LEU A 357 -38.04 10.02 1.12
CA LEU A 357 -37.76 9.08 2.22
C LEU A 357 -38.40 7.69 2.01
N SER A 358 -39.61 7.65 1.43
CA SER A 358 -40.33 6.39 1.19
C SER A 358 -39.60 5.45 0.21
N GLU A 359 -38.88 5.99 -0.77
CA GLU A 359 -38.18 5.23 -1.81
C GLU A 359 -36.71 4.99 -1.48
N ASN A 360 -36.12 5.86 -0.66
CA ASN A 360 -34.69 5.85 -0.33
C ASN A 360 -34.45 5.67 1.17
N TYR A 361 -35.38 4.98 1.85
CA TYR A 361 -35.38 4.82 3.31
C TYR A 361 -34.04 4.32 3.85
N ILE A 362 -33.49 3.24 3.30
CA ILE A 362 -32.23 2.64 3.80
C ILE A 362 -31.10 3.67 3.72
N LEU A 363 -30.94 4.34 2.57
CA LEU A 363 -29.89 5.32 2.33
C LEU A 363 -30.00 6.51 3.30
N ILE A 364 -31.17 7.14 3.35
CA ILE A 364 -31.40 8.32 4.19
C ILE A 364 -31.27 7.97 5.67
N ARG A 365 -31.84 6.84 6.12
CA ARG A 365 -31.75 6.40 7.52
C ARG A 365 -30.33 6.02 7.90
N THR A 366 -29.58 5.36 7.00
CA THR A 366 -28.14 5.07 7.20
C THR A 366 -27.42 6.38 7.46
N TRP A 367 -27.60 7.38 6.60
CA TRP A 367 -26.89 8.64 6.73
C TRP A 367 -27.30 9.45 7.96
N GLN A 368 -28.58 9.48 8.32
CA GLN A 368 -29.05 10.10 9.56
C GLN A 368 -28.42 9.46 10.80
N LEU A 369 -28.32 8.13 10.84
CA LEU A 369 -27.63 7.43 11.93
C LEU A 369 -26.12 7.75 11.92
N THR A 370 -25.48 7.80 10.76
CA THR A 370 -24.07 8.21 10.60
C THR A 370 -23.82 9.64 11.10
N THR A 371 -24.66 10.62 10.76
CA THR A 371 -24.50 12.01 11.22
C THR A 371 -24.63 12.12 12.75
N ASN A 372 -25.59 11.42 13.34
CA ASN A 372 -25.73 11.36 14.80
C ASN A 372 -24.51 10.72 15.44
N LEU A 373 -24.01 9.63 14.86
CA LEU A 373 -22.81 8.97 15.34
C LEU A 373 -21.60 9.91 15.33
N VAL A 374 -21.35 10.62 14.23
CA VAL A 374 -20.24 11.59 14.11
C VAL A 374 -20.41 12.75 15.10
N THR A 375 -21.65 13.21 15.33
CA THR A 375 -21.94 14.25 16.33
C THR A 375 -21.61 13.79 17.74
N LEU A 376 -21.91 12.54 18.08
CA LEU A 376 -21.54 11.97 19.37
C LEU A 376 -20.02 11.83 19.50
N PHE A 377 -19.34 11.34 18.46
CA PHE A 377 -17.87 11.34 18.46
C PHE A 377 -17.31 12.75 18.70
N TYR A 378 -17.81 13.77 18.01
CA TYR A 378 -17.37 15.13 18.26
C TYR A 378 -17.65 15.62 19.70
N LYS A 379 -18.83 15.30 20.26
CA LYS A 379 -19.19 15.66 21.64
C LYS A 379 -18.26 15.02 22.68
N TYR A 380 -17.88 13.76 22.47
CA TYR A 380 -17.08 12.99 23.43
C TYR A 380 -15.55 13.08 23.21
N GLN A 381 -15.09 13.71 22.12
CA GLN A 381 -13.68 13.96 21.82
C GLN A 381 -12.80 12.68 21.92
N PRO A 382 -13.03 11.69 21.04
CA PRO A 382 -12.42 10.37 21.10
C PRO A 382 -10.90 10.42 20.99
N GLN A 383 -10.23 9.64 21.84
CA GLN A 383 -8.81 9.30 21.65
C GLN A 383 -8.64 7.84 21.18
N ILE A 384 -9.57 6.97 21.55
CA ILE A 384 -9.57 5.53 21.23
C ILE A 384 -10.96 5.16 20.71
N TRP A 385 -11.01 4.46 19.57
CA TRP A 385 -12.26 4.07 18.90
C TRP A 385 -13.15 3.22 19.82
N ASP A 386 -12.66 2.08 20.31
CA ASP A 386 -13.46 1.10 21.07
C ASP A 386 -14.00 1.68 22.39
N ASP A 387 -13.16 2.41 23.13
CA ASP A 387 -13.57 3.09 24.37
C ASP A 387 -14.67 4.12 24.11
N THR A 388 -14.57 4.83 22.99
CA THR A 388 -15.58 5.84 22.66
C THR A 388 -16.88 5.18 22.22
N CYS A 389 -16.81 4.15 21.37
CA CYS A 389 -17.96 3.35 20.98
C CYS A 389 -18.73 2.84 22.21
N THR A 390 -18.03 2.31 23.21
CA THR A 390 -18.62 1.84 24.48
C THR A 390 -19.32 2.98 25.23
N LYS A 391 -18.69 4.16 25.33
CA LYS A 391 -19.25 5.33 26.02
C LYS A 391 -20.50 5.89 25.35
N ILE A 392 -20.53 5.91 24.01
CA ILE A 392 -21.66 6.48 23.25
C ILE A 392 -22.80 5.49 23.03
N ALA A 393 -22.57 4.17 23.19
CA ALA A 393 -23.54 3.12 22.92
C ALA A 393 -24.93 3.35 23.54
N PRO A 394 -25.06 3.78 24.82
CA PRO A 394 -26.37 4.03 25.41
C PRO A 394 -27.11 5.22 24.77
N GLU A 395 -26.39 6.28 24.37
CA GLU A 395 -26.98 7.44 23.70
C GLU A 395 -27.37 7.08 22.26
N VAL A 396 -26.53 6.32 21.55
CA VAL A 396 -26.84 5.75 20.23
C VAL A 396 -28.09 4.86 20.29
N GLY A 397 -28.20 4.00 21.31
CA GLY A 397 -29.37 3.13 21.52
C GLY A 397 -30.68 3.91 21.66
N LYS A 398 -30.67 5.00 22.42
CA LYS A 398 -31.82 5.90 22.55
C LYS A 398 -32.20 6.57 21.24
N ILE A 399 -31.22 7.11 20.50
CA ILE A 399 -31.45 7.74 19.19
C ILE A 399 -32.06 6.73 18.21
N CYS A 400 -31.50 5.53 18.14
CA CYS A 400 -32.00 4.47 17.26
C CYS A 400 -33.44 4.06 17.62
N LYS A 401 -33.74 3.92 18.92
CA LYS A 401 -35.08 3.64 19.43
C LYS A 401 -36.07 4.73 19.03
N GLU A 402 -35.70 6.00 19.20
CA GLU A 402 -36.55 7.14 18.85
C GLU A 402 -36.88 7.18 17.35
N TYR A 403 -35.88 6.96 16.50
CA TYR A 403 -36.11 6.86 15.06
C TYR A 403 -37.03 5.70 14.70
N LEU A 404 -36.79 4.51 15.24
CA LEU A 404 -37.62 3.35 14.96
C LEU A 404 -39.06 3.54 15.45
N MET A 405 -39.26 4.15 16.61
CA MET A 405 -40.60 4.51 17.11
C MET A 405 -41.31 5.52 16.20
N LYS A 406 -40.60 6.54 15.72
CA LYS A 406 -41.15 7.54 14.79
C LYS A 406 -41.52 6.89 13.45
N ASP A 407 -40.62 6.09 12.90
CA ASP A 407 -40.82 5.41 11.62
C ASP A 407 -41.96 4.39 11.67
N THR A 408 -42.12 3.68 12.78
CA THR A 408 -43.24 2.76 13.00
C THR A 408 -44.58 3.49 12.92
N LYS A 409 -44.66 4.71 13.47
CA LYS A 409 -45.87 5.54 13.43
C LYS A 409 -46.12 6.13 12.05
N SER A 410 -45.07 6.48 11.31
CA SER A 410 -45.17 7.14 10.00
C SER A 410 -45.38 6.18 8.83
N PHE A 411 -44.92 4.94 8.94
CA PHE A 411 -44.96 3.95 7.86
C PHE A 411 -45.79 2.73 8.25
N SER A 412 -45.12 1.69 8.76
CA SER A 412 -45.70 0.39 9.09
C SER A 412 -44.86 -0.26 10.19
N PRO A 413 -45.43 -1.10 11.06
CA PRO A 413 -44.66 -1.90 12.01
C PRO A 413 -43.55 -2.72 11.36
N ARG A 414 -43.67 -3.14 10.09
CA ARG A 414 -42.62 -3.90 9.38
C ARG A 414 -41.38 -3.07 9.00
N ILE A 415 -41.40 -1.76 9.20
CA ILE A 415 -40.29 -0.85 8.87
C ILE A 415 -38.99 -1.24 9.58
N TYR A 416 -39.07 -1.93 10.71
CA TYR A 416 -37.89 -2.44 11.43
C TYR A 416 -36.95 -3.24 10.54
N THR A 417 -37.47 -3.96 9.54
CA THR A 417 -36.65 -4.77 8.64
C THR A 417 -35.71 -3.91 7.79
N LEU A 418 -36.20 -2.76 7.29
CA LEU A 418 -35.41 -1.79 6.55
C LEU A 418 -34.53 -0.97 7.49
N PHE A 419 -35.03 -0.64 8.69
CA PHE A 419 -34.25 0.04 9.73
C PHE A 419 -33.02 -0.78 10.11
N MET A 420 -33.17 -2.09 10.31
CA MET A 420 -32.06 -2.97 10.66
C MET A 420 -31.02 -3.13 9.56
N LYS A 421 -31.40 -2.95 8.28
CA LYS A 421 -30.43 -2.86 7.18
C LYS A 421 -29.61 -1.58 7.28
N ALA A 422 -30.28 -0.44 7.51
CA ALA A 422 -29.59 0.84 7.72
C ALA A 422 -28.69 0.80 8.97
N PHE A 423 -29.16 0.19 10.05
CA PHE A 423 -28.40 -0.04 11.27
C PHE A 423 -27.11 -0.84 10.99
N ALA A 424 -27.23 -1.96 10.29
CA ALA A 424 -26.08 -2.80 9.96
C ALA A 424 -25.03 -2.06 9.12
N ASN A 425 -25.45 -1.19 8.19
CA ASN A 425 -24.53 -0.38 7.38
C ASN A 425 -23.69 0.58 8.24
N VAL A 426 -24.28 1.16 9.30
CA VAL A 426 -23.58 2.13 10.16
C VAL A 426 -22.68 1.43 11.18
N PHE A 427 -23.19 0.38 11.83
CA PHE A 427 -22.56 -0.19 13.01
C PHE A 427 -21.76 -1.49 12.74
N ARG A 428 -21.50 -1.86 11.48
CA ARG A 428 -20.76 -3.09 11.14
C ARG A 428 -19.34 -3.20 11.70
N LEU A 429 -18.71 -2.09 12.07
CA LEU A 429 -17.36 -2.06 12.65
C LEU A 429 -17.37 -2.01 14.19
N PHE A 430 -18.54 -2.06 14.82
CA PHE A 430 -18.67 -2.06 16.28
C PHE A 430 -18.51 -3.48 16.80
N SER A 431 -17.96 -3.63 18.02
CA SER A 431 -17.88 -4.93 18.68
C SER A 431 -19.27 -5.40 19.14
N ASP A 432 -19.39 -6.71 19.35
CA ASP A 432 -20.62 -7.34 19.80
C ASP A 432 -21.14 -6.74 21.12
N ASP A 433 -20.25 -6.44 22.06
CA ASP A 433 -20.58 -5.74 23.32
C ASP A 433 -21.28 -4.40 23.10
N VAL A 434 -20.75 -3.60 22.16
CA VAL A 434 -21.28 -2.26 21.85
C VAL A 434 -22.63 -2.38 21.14
N ILE A 435 -22.75 -3.31 20.19
CA ILE A 435 -24.03 -3.59 19.51
C ILE A 435 -25.10 -4.06 20.51
N TYR A 436 -24.72 -4.93 21.43
CA TYR A 436 -25.61 -5.41 22.47
C TYR A 436 -26.08 -4.29 23.41
N GLU A 437 -25.17 -3.40 23.83
CA GLU A 437 -25.52 -2.25 24.65
C GLU A 437 -26.51 -1.32 23.93
N ILE A 438 -26.37 -1.13 22.62
CA ILE A 438 -27.34 -0.40 21.78
C ILE A 438 -28.70 -1.13 21.80
N PHE A 439 -28.71 -2.46 21.64
CA PHE A 439 -29.96 -3.23 21.65
C PHE A 439 -30.66 -3.28 23.00
N LYS A 440 -29.97 -3.10 24.13
CA LYS A 440 -30.63 -2.99 25.44
C LYS A 440 -31.72 -1.93 25.41
N SER A 441 -31.46 -0.78 24.78
CA SER A 441 -32.45 0.31 24.61
C SER A 441 -33.73 -0.14 23.90
N PHE A 442 -33.67 -1.16 23.04
CA PHE A 442 -34.82 -1.66 22.28
C PHE A 442 -35.67 -2.64 23.10
N ILE A 443 -35.06 -3.32 24.07
CA ILE A 443 -35.69 -4.37 24.88
C ILE A 443 -35.96 -3.94 26.35
N GLU A 444 -35.90 -2.63 26.66
CA GLU A 444 -36.15 -2.13 28.03
C GLU A 444 -37.61 -2.16 28.47
N LYS A 445 -38.56 -1.97 27.54
CA LYS A 445 -39.99 -1.83 27.87
C LYS A 445 -40.84 -2.80 27.07
N GLU A 446 -41.67 -3.57 27.76
CA GLU A 446 -42.52 -4.63 27.19
C GLU A 446 -43.54 -4.12 26.15
N ASP A 447 -43.86 -2.83 26.14
CA ASP A 447 -44.80 -2.21 25.21
C ASP A 447 -44.19 -1.89 23.84
N PHE A 448 -42.86 -1.91 23.69
CA PHE A 448 -42.17 -1.61 22.44
C PHE A 448 -41.93 -2.85 21.57
N LEU A 449 -43.01 -3.48 21.09
CA LEU A 449 -42.96 -4.73 20.29
C LEU A 449 -41.98 -4.68 19.12
N VAL A 450 -41.97 -3.57 18.37
CA VAL A 450 -41.12 -3.39 17.20
C VAL A 450 -39.64 -3.38 17.56
N GLY A 451 -39.27 -2.91 18.76
CA GLY A 451 -37.91 -2.98 19.28
C GLY A 451 -37.42 -4.41 19.49
N TYR A 452 -38.29 -5.27 20.06
CA TYR A 452 -37.97 -6.69 20.23
C TYR A 452 -37.83 -7.41 18.88
N LEU A 453 -38.66 -7.09 17.88
CA LEU A 453 -38.53 -7.66 16.53
C LEU A 453 -37.24 -7.18 15.83
N ALA A 454 -36.87 -5.91 16.01
CA ALA A 454 -35.61 -5.37 15.50
C ALA A 454 -34.40 -6.04 16.16
N ALA A 455 -34.40 -6.15 17.50
CA ALA A 455 -33.35 -6.83 18.25
C ALA A 455 -33.22 -8.31 17.85
N LEU A 456 -34.35 -9.00 17.62
CA LEU A 456 -34.37 -10.39 17.13
C LEU A 456 -33.66 -10.54 15.77
N GLN A 457 -33.88 -9.60 14.85
CA GLN A 457 -33.16 -9.59 13.57
C GLN A 457 -31.67 -9.23 13.78
N GLY A 458 -31.40 -8.33 14.73
CA GLY A 458 -30.06 -7.88 15.12
C GLY A 458 -29.17 -8.96 15.73
N ILE A 459 -29.72 -10.01 16.35
CA ILE A 459 -28.93 -11.15 16.89
C ILE A 459 -28.02 -11.75 15.82
N LYS A 460 -28.44 -11.74 14.55
CA LYS A 460 -27.64 -12.26 13.42
C LYS A 460 -26.37 -11.45 13.13
N LEU A 461 -26.27 -10.24 13.69
CA LEU A 461 -25.08 -9.38 13.58
C LEU A 461 -24.04 -9.72 14.67
N LEU A 462 -24.41 -10.52 15.66
CA LEU A 462 -23.56 -10.89 16.78
C LEU A 462 -22.93 -12.27 16.54
N SER A 463 -21.73 -12.46 17.10
CA SER A 463 -20.96 -13.70 17.08
C SER A 463 -20.74 -14.29 18.48
N GLU A 464 -20.78 -13.47 19.52
CA GLU A 464 -20.52 -13.89 20.90
C GLU A 464 -21.67 -14.66 21.55
N HIS A 465 -21.44 -15.95 21.81
CA HIS A 465 -22.46 -16.86 22.37
C HIS A 465 -23.08 -16.40 23.70
N ALA A 466 -22.30 -15.77 24.59
CA ALA A 466 -22.81 -15.33 25.89
C ALA A 466 -23.82 -14.19 25.75
N ILE A 467 -23.49 -13.20 24.92
CA ILE A 467 -24.36 -12.06 24.58
C ILE A 467 -25.63 -12.55 23.88
N ILE A 468 -25.45 -13.42 22.87
CA ILE A 468 -26.56 -14.03 22.13
C ILE A 468 -27.51 -14.75 23.09
N LYS A 469 -26.98 -15.54 24.02
CA LYS A 469 -27.78 -16.26 25.02
C LYS A 469 -28.60 -15.31 25.90
N ASP A 470 -28.00 -14.22 26.39
CA ASP A 470 -28.73 -13.23 27.20
C ASP A 470 -29.88 -12.57 26.41
N MET A 471 -29.61 -12.15 25.17
CA MET A 471 -30.66 -11.60 24.29
C MET A 471 -31.79 -12.62 24.04
N HIS A 472 -31.45 -13.91 23.84
CA HIS A 472 -32.44 -14.96 23.70
C HIS A 472 -33.31 -15.11 24.95
N GLU A 473 -32.71 -15.11 26.13
CA GLU A 473 -33.45 -15.24 27.39
C GLU A 473 -34.42 -14.06 27.58
N ASN A 474 -34.00 -12.85 27.25
CA ASN A 474 -34.83 -11.65 27.35
C ASN A 474 -36.00 -11.67 26.33
N ILE A 475 -35.73 -12.00 25.06
CA ILE A 475 -36.76 -11.97 24.00
C ILE A 475 -37.75 -13.14 24.14
N SER A 476 -37.28 -14.33 24.52
CA SER A 476 -38.14 -15.53 24.65
C SER A 476 -39.17 -15.41 25.78
N LYS A 477 -38.85 -14.66 26.84
CA LYS A 477 -39.72 -14.42 27.99
C LYS A 477 -40.74 -13.29 27.75
N HIS A 478 -40.62 -12.54 26.66
CA HIS A 478 -41.49 -11.41 26.34
C HIS A 478 -42.98 -11.83 26.30
N PRO A 479 -43.92 -11.07 26.90
CA PRO A 479 -45.32 -11.51 27.03
C PRO A 479 -46.09 -11.61 25.71
N SER A 480 -45.72 -10.83 24.69
CA SER A 480 -46.41 -10.81 23.39
C SER A 480 -46.30 -12.11 22.60
N VAL A 481 -47.45 -12.62 22.14
CA VAL A 481 -47.55 -13.79 21.26
C VAL A 481 -46.81 -13.56 19.94
N GLU A 482 -46.89 -12.36 19.38
CA GLU A 482 -46.23 -12.02 18.11
C GLU A 482 -44.70 -12.16 18.23
N VAL A 483 -44.11 -11.59 19.28
CA VAL A 483 -42.67 -11.67 19.55
C VAL A 483 -42.24 -13.13 19.72
N LYS A 484 -43.01 -13.93 20.48
CA LYS A 484 -42.74 -15.37 20.64
C LYS A 484 -42.83 -16.13 19.31
N MET A 485 -43.85 -15.86 18.48
CA MET A 485 -43.99 -16.50 17.17
C MET A 485 -42.79 -16.20 16.27
N HIS A 486 -42.38 -14.94 16.18
CA HIS A 486 -41.21 -14.55 15.39
C HIS A 486 -39.92 -15.16 15.94
N TYR A 487 -39.74 -15.18 17.25
CA TYR A 487 -38.62 -15.85 17.92
C TYR A 487 -38.55 -17.34 17.54
N TYR A 488 -39.63 -18.10 17.74
CA TYR A 488 -39.65 -19.53 17.44
C TYR A 488 -39.55 -19.85 15.95
N ASN A 489 -40.03 -18.97 15.07
CA ASN A 489 -39.83 -19.11 13.62
C ASN A 489 -38.37 -18.87 13.23
N THR A 490 -37.68 -17.95 13.90
CA THR A 490 -36.28 -17.63 13.64
C THR A 490 -35.34 -18.72 14.16
N PHE A 491 -35.71 -19.38 15.27
CA PHE A 491 -34.86 -20.34 15.99
C PHE A 491 -35.48 -21.75 16.09
N ARG A 492 -36.32 -22.16 15.13
CA ARG A 492 -37.05 -23.44 15.18
C ARG A 492 -36.07 -24.61 15.37
N LYS A 493 -36.34 -25.41 16.42
CA LYS A 493 -35.59 -26.58 16.95
C LYS A 493 -34.64 -27.24 15.95
N GLY A 494 -33.32 -27.01 16.11
CA GLY A 494 -32.25 -27.77 15.43
C GLY A 494 -30.99 -27.01 15.05
N GLN A 495 -30.97 -25.67 15.11
CA GLN A 495 -29.84 -24.84 14.65
C GLN A 495 -29.18 -24.01 15.76
N ILE A 496 -29.13 -24.54 16.99
CA ILE A 496 -28.43 -23.87 18.10
C ILE A 496 -26.91 -24.13 18.04
N ASP A 497 -26.46 -25.09 17.22
CA ASP A 497 -25.08 -25.58 17.21
C ASP A 497 -24.24 -25.25 15.97
N GLU A 498 -24.72 -24.42 15.01
CA GLU A 498 -23.88 -23.99 13.88
C GLU A 498 -23.95 -22.47 13.65
N PRO A 499 -22.79 -21.77 13.56
CA PRO A 499 -22.77 -20.38 13.14
C PRO A 499 -23.28 -20.30 11.70
N LEU A 500 -24.43 -19.65 11.50
CA LEU A 500 -25.02 -19.44 10.18
C LEU A 500 -24.05 -18.60 9.33
N SER A 501 -23.32 -19.29 8.45
CA SER A 501 -22.42 -18.67 7.49
C SER A 501 -23.19 -17.66 6.63
N LEU A 502 -22.62 -16.46 6.49
CA LEU A 502 -22.98 -15.46 5.49
C LEU A 502 -22.98 -16.07 4.08
N LYS A 503 -24.12 -16.61 3.64
CA LYS A 503 -24.37 -16.92 2.24
C LYS A 503 -25.75 -16.42 1.82
N SER A 504 -25.70 -15.67 0.72
CA SER A 504 -26.78 -15.12 -0.10
C SER A 504 -27.74 -14.13 0.58
N TRP A 505 -27.40 -12.85 0.46
CA TRP A 505 -28.36 -11.81 0.17
C TRP A 505 -28.07 -11.34 -1.27
N ASP A 506 -28.70 -12.00 -2.24
CA ASP A 506 -29.04 -11.40 -3.54
C ASP A 506 -30.51 -10.97 -3.45
#